data_AF-A0A5J4RM70-F1
#
_entry.id   AF-A0A5J4RM70-F1
#
_cell.length_a   1.000
_cell.length_b   1.000
_cell.length_c   1.000
_cell.angle_alpha   90.00
_cell.angle_beta   90.00
_cell.angle_gamma   90.00
#
_symmetry.space_group_name_H-M   'P 1'
#
loop_
_entity.id
_entity.type
_entity.pdbx_description
1 polymer ?
#
loop_
_entity_poly.entity_id
_entity_poly.type
_entity_poly.pdbx_seq_one_letter_code
_entity_poly.pdbx_strand_id
1 'polypeptide(L)'
;MKTKKETTPQEALTNLLVKLRECEKGFYEQMEIIGKQNPDEQDTEKEGKFYGGISDCMAALGYFIGEYVIRETSKQASEQSPNVITFEPNE
;
A
#
# COMPACT_ATOMS: atom_id res chain seq x y z
N MET A 1 -7.46 -14.49 -27.47
CA MET A 1 -7.05 -13.25 -26.80
C MET A 1 -7.18 -13.46 -25.29
N LYS A 2 -6.07 -13.46 -24.54
CA LYS A 2 -6.14 -13.50 -23.07
C LYS A 2 -6.66 -12.14 -22.60
N THR A 3 -7.83 -12.13 -21.99
CA THR A 3 -8.37 -10.98 -21.26
C THR A 3 -7.35 -10.57 -20.21
N LYS A 4 -6.72 -9.41 -20.41
CA LYS A 4 -5.91 -8.75 -19.37
C LYS A 4 -6.89 -8.52 -18.22
N LYS A 5 -6.76 -9.26 -17.12
CA LYS A 5 -7.45 -8.95 -15.87
C LYS A 5 -7.05 -7.52 -15.52
N GLU A 6 -7.99 -6.58 -15.61
CA GLU A 6 -7.76 -5.21 -15.14
C GLU A 6 -7.42 -5.31 -13.65
N THR A 7 -6.19 -4.93 -13.32
CA THR A 7 -5.72 -4.91 -11.94
C THR A 7 -6.50 -3.82 -11.23
N THR A 8 -7.17 -4.17 -10.15
CA THR A 8 -7.94 -3.17 -9.40
C THR A 8 -6.99 -2.10 -8.83
N PRO A 9 -7.42 -0.84 -8.67
CA PRO A 9 -6.58 0.19 -8.05
C PRO A 9 -6.00 -0.23 -6.70
N GLN A 10 -6.76 -0.96 -5.89
CA GLN A 10 -6.30 -1.52 -4.61
C GLN A 10 -5.14 -2.51 -4.78
N GLU A 11 -5.28 -3.45 -5.72
CA GLU A 11 -4.24 -4.45 -6.00
C GLU A 11 -2.98 -3.79 -6.57
N ALA A 12 -3.14 -2.76 -7.40
CA ALA A 12 -2.01 -1.97 -7.89
C ALA A 12 -1.28 -1.22 -6.77
N LEU A 13 -2.01 -0.55 -5.87
CA LEU A 13 -1.44 0.15 -4.71
C LEU A 13 -0.75 -0.81 -3.73
N THR A 14 -1.36 -1.97 -3.49
CA THR A 14 -0.80 -3.01 -2.61
C THR A 14 0.50 -3.58 -3.21
N ASN A 15 0.50 -3.89 -4.50
CA ASN A 15 1.70 -4.35 -5.19
C ASN A 15 2.81 -3.29 -5.20
N LEU A 16 2.46 -2.01 -5.32
CA LEU A 16 3.43 -0.92 -5.24
C LEU A 16 4.03 -0.81 -3.83
N LEU A 17 3.21 -0.94 -2.78
CA LEU A 17 3.69 -0.93 -1.40
C LEU A 17 4.67 -2.09 -1.13
N VAL A 18 4.38 -3.29 -1.65
CA VAL A 18 5.29 -4.44 -1.57
C VAL A 18 6.63 -4.14 -2.24
N LYS A 19 6.61 -3.57 -3.45
CA LYS A 19 7.84 -3.21 -4.16
C LYS A 19 8.67 -2.14 -3.44
N LEU A 20 8.03 -1.16 -2.79
CA LEU A 20 8.75 -0.18 -1.98
C LEU A 20 9.43 -0.84 -0.77
N ARG A 21 8.76 -1.78 -0.11
CA ARG A 21 9.37 -2.57 0.98
C ARG A 21 10.58 -3.38 0.50
N GLU A 22 10.47 -4.02 -0.65
CA GLU A 22 11.59 -4.74 -1.26
C GLU A 22 12.74 -3.79 -1.63
N CYS A 23 12.43 -2.59 -2.12
CA CYS A 23 13.41 -1.56 -2.43
C CYS A 23 14.14 -1.04 -1.17
N GLU A 24 13.41 -0.76 -0.09
CA GLU A 24 13.96 -0.37 1.21
C GLU A 24 14.94 -1.43 1.72
N LYS A 25 14.52 -2.69 1.68
CA LYS A 25 15.34 -3.83 2.12
C LYS A 25 16.60 -3.99 1.27
N GLY A 26 16.46 -3.95 -0.06
CA GLY A 26 17.60 -4.11 -0.96
C GLY A 26 18.62 -2.98 -0.83
N PHE A 27 18.15 -1.75 -0.60
CA PHE A 27 19.04 -0.62 -0.31
C PHE A 27 19.78 -0.79 1.01
N TYR A 28 19.08 -1.20 2.07
CA TYR A 28 19.72 -1.51 3.36
C TYR A 28 20.82 -2.56 3.24
N GLU A 29 20.55 -3.67 2.55
CA GLU A 29 21.53 -4.74 2.33
C GLU A 29 22.76 -4.24 1.54
N GLN A 30 22.56 -3.36 0.55
CA GLN A 30 23.66 -2.75 -0.20
C GLN A 30 24.50 -1.80 0.67
N MET A 31 23.86 -0.97 1.48
CA MET A 31 24.56 -0.06 2.40
C MET A 31 25.36 -0.83 3.46
N GLU A 32 24.83 -1.96 3.96
CA GLU A 32 25.56 -2.81 4.88
C GLU A 32 26.82 -3.41 4.25
N ILE A 33 26.76 -3.82 2.97
CA ILE A 33 27.93 -4.34 2.24
C ILE A 33 28.95 -3.23 2.03
N ILE A 34 28.52 -2.05 1.57
CA ILE A 34 29.40 -0.89 1.34
C ILE A 34 30.07 -0.46 2.64
N GLY A 35 29.32 -0.31 3.74
CA GLY A 35 29.89 0.06 5.03
C GLY A 35 30.92 -0.94 5.56
N LYS A 36 30.79 -2.23 5.22
CA LYS A 36 31.79 -3.26 5.56
C LYS A 36 33.01 -3.27 4.65
N GLN A 37 32.85 -2.95 3.37
CA GLN A 37 33.92 -3.03 2.35
C GLN A 37 34.70 -1.73 2.21
N ASN A 38 34.00 -0.59 2.16
CA ASN A 38 34.52 0.76 1.96
C ASN A 38 33.75 1.77 2.85
N PRO A 39 34.12 1.92 4.13
CA PRO A 39 33.40 2.79 5.06
C PRO A 39 33.42 4.27 4.63
N ASP A 40 34.46 4.71 3.92
CA ASP A 40 34.58 6.08 3.43
C ASP A 40 33.62 6.41 2.27
N GLU A 41 33.04 5.38 1.63
CA GLU A 41 32.03 5.55 0.58
C GLU A 41 30.60 5.63 1.15
N GLN A 42 30.42 5.40 2.45
CA GLN A 42 29.12 5.49 3.10
C GLN A 42 28.75 6.96 3.36
N ASP A 43 27.81 7.46 2.55
CA ASP A 43 27.24 8.80 2.69
C ASP A 43 25.95 8.75 3.51
N THR A 44 26.10 8.97 4.82
CA THR A 44 24.98 8.94 5.79
C THR A 44 23.89 9.97 5.50
N GLU A 45 24.22 11.11 4.86
CA GLU A 45 23.24 12.12 4.48
C GLU A 45 22.36 11.61 3.33
N LYS A 46 22.97 11.01 2.30
CA LYS A 46 22.23 10.42 1.18
C LYS A 46 21.40 9.21 1.61
N GLU A 47 21.96 8.39 2.49
CA GLU A 47 21.25 7.26 3.11
C GLU A 47 20.01 7.73 3.88
N GLY A 48 20.16 8.77 4.71
CA GLY A 48 19.04 9.38 5.43
C GLY A 48 17.96 9.95 4.51
N LYS A 49 18.37 10.63 3.41
CA LYS A 49 17.43 11.15 2.40
C LYS A 49 16.65 10.03 1.70
N PHE A 50 17.31 8.91 1.40
CA PHE A 50 16.64 7.75 0.82
C PHE A 50 15.60 7.17 1.79
N TYR A 51 15.98 6.92 3.05
CA TYR A 51 15.06 6.36 4.04
C TYR A 51 13.88 7.30 4.36
N GLY A 52 14.12 8.61 4.41
CA GLY A 52 13.04 9.60 4.53
C GLY A 52 12.08 9.52 3.35
N GLY A 53 12.60 9.60 2.12
CA GLY A 53 11.77 9.59 0.91
C GLY A 53 10.98 8.29 0.71
N ILE A 54 11.57 7.12 1.01
CA ILE A 54 10.87 5.84 0.89
C ILE A 54 9.80 5.68 1.97
N SER A 55 10.06 6.16 3.19
CA SER A 55 9.08 6.19 4.28
C SER A 55 7.87 7.05 3.91
N ASP A 56 8.09 8.26 3.37
CA ASP A 56 7.03 9.15 2.90
C ASP A 56 6.18 8.50 1.80
N CYS A 57 6.82 7.81 0.85
CA CYS A 57 6.11 7.07 -0.20
C CYS A 57 5.23 5.95 0.38
N MET A 58 5.76 5.16 1.32
CA MET A 58 5.01 4.08 1.96
C MET A 58 3.84 4.61 2.80
N ALA A 59 4.04 5.72 3.51
CA ALA A 59 2.98 6.38 4.29
C ALA A 59 1.84 6.88 3.39
N ALA A 60 2.17 7.55 2.28
CA ALA A 60 1.18 8.01 1.32
C ALA A 60 0.38 6.85 0.71
N LEU A 61 1.04 5.75 0.33
CA LEU A 61 0.35 4.56 -0.18
C LEU A 61 -0.52 3.90 0.88
N GLY A 62 -0.03 3.81 2.13
CA GLY A 62 -0.82 3.30 3.26
C GLY A 62 -2.11 4.11 3.45
N TYR A 63 -2.03 5.44 3.36
CA TYR A 63 -3.19 6.32 3.40
C TYR A 63 -4.17 6.03 2.25
N PHE A 64 -3.70 5.95 1.00
CA PHE A 64 -4.58 5.67 -0.15
C PHE A 64 -5.25 4.29 -0.07
N ILE A 65 -4.52 3.27 0.40
CA ILE A 65 -5.07 1.93 0.61
C ILE A 65 -6.14 1.98 1.70
N GLY A 66 -5.88 2.67 2.83
CA GLY A 66 -6.84 2.84 3.90
C GLY A 66 -8.12 3.55 3.44
N GLU A 67 -7.98 4.68 2.74
CA GLU A 67 -9.08 5.44 2.16
C GLU A 67 -9.92 4.59 1.20
N TYR A 68 -9.28 3.77 0.37
CA TYR A 68 -9.98 2.86 -0.53
C TYR A 68 -10.85 1.86 0.25
N VAL A 69 -10.29 1.21 1.28
CA VAL A 69 -11.00 0.24 2.11
C VAL A 69 -12.20 0.89 2.84
N ILE A 70 -12.02 2.09 3.38
CA ILE A 70 -13.10 2.84 4.06
C ILE A 70 -14.22 3.18 3.07
N ARG A 71 -13.89 3.62 1.86
CA ARG A 71 -14.89 3.95 0.83
C ARG A 71 -15.68 2.73 0.38
N GLU A 72 -15.02 1.60 0.16
CA GLU A 72 -15.69 0.36 -0.26
C GLU A 72 -16.61 -0.19 0.83
N THR A 73 -16.17 -0.20 2.09
CA THR A 73 -17.01 -0.62 3.22
C THR A 73 -18.20 0.33 3.45
N SER A 74 -18.01 1.63 3.25
CA SER A 74 -19.09 2.63 3.36
C SER A 74 -20.14 2.47 2.24
N LYS A 75 -19.72 2.19 1.00
CA LYS A 75 -20.65 1.89 -0.10
C LYS A 75 -21.48 0.64 0.19
N GLN A 76 -20.83 -0.44 0.62
CA GLN A 76 -21.49 -1.70 0.99
C GLN A 76 -22.52 -1.48 2.11
N ALA A 77 -22.19 -0.68 3.14
CA ALA A 77 -23.12 -0.36 4.22
C ALA A 77 -24.32 0.48 3.74
N SER A 78 -24.16 1.32 2.71
CA SER A 78 -25.26 2.10 2.15
C SER A 78 -26.19 1.28 1.24
N GLU A 79 -25.66 0.25 0.57
CA GLU A 79 -26.44 -0.67 -0.27
C GLU A 79 -27.20 -1.71 0.56
N GLN A 80 -26.71 -2.03 1.76
CA GLN A 80 -27.38 -2.89 2.71
C GLN A 80 -28.48 -2.09 3.44
N SER A 81 -29.66 -1.96 2.81
CA SER A 81 -30.80 -1.24 3.39
C SER A 81 -31.11 -1.80 4.80
N PRO A 82 -30.98 -1.03 5.89
CA PRO A 82 -31.13 -1.57 7.24
C PRO A 82 -32.58 -1.88 7.64
N ASN A 83 -33.59 -1.46 6.86
CA ASN A 83 -34.98 -1.46 7.30
C ASN A 83 -35.97 -1.70 6.15
N VAL A 84 -36.02 -2.91 5.61
CA VAL A 84 -37.25 -3.40 4.97
C VAL A 84 -37.89 -4.38 5.94
N ILE A 85 -38.80 -3.89 6.78
CA ILE A 85 -39.70 -4.75 7.55
C ILE A 85 -40.79 -5.21 6.57
N THR A 86 -40.68 -6.43 6.09
CA THR A 86 -41.73 -7.07 5.30
C THR A 86 -42.85 -7.48 6.25
N PHE A 87 -43.97 -6.79 6.23
CA PHE A 87 -45.18 -7.28 6.89
C PHE A 87 -45.86 -8.27 5.95
N GLU A 88 -45.82 -9.56 6.30
CA GLU A 88 -46.65 -10.55 5.63
C GLU A 88 -48.11 -10.38 6.09
N PRO A 89 -49.08 -10.22 5.18
CA PRO A 89 -50.48 -10.19 5.54
C PRO A 89 -50.91 -11.61 5.94
N ASN A 90 -51.27 -11.79 7.22
CA ASN A 90 -51.94 -13.01 7.67
C ASN A 90 -53.34 -13.05 7.06
N GLU A 91 -53.59 -14.05 6.22
CA GLU A 91 -54.91 -14.42 5.73
C GLU A 91 -55.60 -15.41 6.69
#